data_AF-A0A0D6JFY7-F1
#
_entry.id   AF-A0A0D6JFY7-F1
#
_cell.length_a   1.000
_cell.length_b   1.000
_cell.length_c   1.000
_cell.angle_alpha   90.00
_cell.angle_beta   90.00
_cell.angle_gamma   90.00
#
_symmetry.space_group_name_H-M   'P 1'
#
loop_
_entity.id
_entity.type
_entity.pdbx_description
1 polymer ?
#
loop_
_entity_poly.entity_id
_entity_poly.type
_entity_poly.pdbx_seq_one_letter_code
_entity_poly.pdbx_strand_id
1 'polypeptide(L)'
;MYARKFLCQTVRWLPLVGAIFLFVSPIALAEQSDPIILHVDRTPVRVGAYSTFAELREPLRQALIDCHRKEAVQELDREEKGIFSLRTAHAIRTLAACPNFKQLQMSREAVKGTLTVSVWNALLKSTPVPNLEDKIEAMTLTFEATDFGRKPEWNFCQDSPNPLAVAASPEDTSLACRNSTDPCSMLTWGPRGATAGQGRELQWIVGNATRRNTRLTQQAFGTEFPNVLRFLELVPPPIESCDGTSPLEHFMCAVWVDPMRRKIWEDGLTELGRHQSVRDTYRQVYAREDFDGYKIKSYIDLWRSVGLEPTEVDYAFFHDRATFIGAPPDSADIMPSLLSCIETQDKAATRNAATRRCLAQLHPHPTMPQDRLARDVAFYIDAFPSGARSAKEVRSWNHHIPITAVRTFGLSDTELADLAGLLTTEANDIEAPKFHSDALTDFELECPARIRQPDRSPANTRGD
;
A
#
# COMPACT_ATOMS: atom_id res chain seq x y z
N MET A 1 -47.51 70.93 -32.46
CA MET A 1 -46.72 70.14 -31.49
C MET A 1 -47.65 69.66 -30.40
N TYR A 2 -47.71 68.33 -30.19
CA TYR A 2 -48.32 67.48 -29.13
C TYR A 2 -48.87 68.17 -27.85
N ALA A 3 -49.91 67.72 -27.14
CA ALA A 3 -50.62 66.44 -27.02
C ALA A 3 -51.94 66.64 -26.21
N ARG A 4 -53.04 66.02 -26.66
CA ARG A 4 -53.82 64.89 -26.04
C ARG A 4 -54.51 65.11 -24.68
N LYS A 5 -55.84 65.00 -24.77
CA LYS A 5 -56.83 64.62 -23.74
C LYS A 5 -56.58 63.20 -23.23
N PHE A 6 -56.81 62.95 -21.93
CA PHE A 6 -56.97 61.61 -21.37
C PHE A 6 -58.35 61.45 -20.75
N LEU A 7 -59.02 60.37 -21.14
CA LEU A 7 -60.31 59.89 -20.65
C LEU A 7 -60.11 58.90 -19.51
N CYS A 8 -61.06 58.95 -18.58
CA CYS A 8 -61.21 58.13 -17.38
C CYS A 8 -61.78 56.75 -17.75
N GLN A 9 -61.19 55.65 -17.24
CA GLN A 9 -61.82 54.33 -17.19
C GLN A 9 -61.54 53.65 -15.85
N THR A 10 -62.65 53.27 -15.20
CA THR A 10 -62.74 52.55 -13.93
C THR A 10 -62.57 51.04 -14.14
N VAL A 11 -61.70 50.39 -13.37
CA VAL A 11 -61.53 48.93 -13.34
C VAL A 11 -62.18 48.33 -12.10
N ARG A 12 -63.05 47.34 -12.33
CA ARG A 12 -63.72 46.49 -11.32
C ARG A 12 -62.75 45.43 -10.79
N TRP A 13 -62.76 45.22 -9.47
CA TRP A 13 -62.08 44.12 -8.78
C TRP A 13 -62.97 42.88 -8.70
N LEU A 14 -62.43 41.71 -9.03
CA LEU A 14 -62.99 40.37 -8.81
C LEU A 14 -62.05 39.63 -7.83
N PRO A 15 -62.55 38.95 -6.78
CA PRO A 15 -61.69 38.18 -5.89
C PRO A 15 -61.44 36.77 -6.46
N LEU A 16 -60.15 36.41 -6.53
CA LEU A 16 -59.66 35.09 -6.91
C LEU A 16 -59.66 34.18 -5.66
N VAL A 17 -60.46 33.12 -5.67
CA VAL A 17 -60.41 32.06 -4.65
C VAL A 17 -59.30 31.09 -5.04
N GLY A 18 -58.15 31.17 -4.35
CA GLY A 18 -57.01 30.28 -4.54
C GLY A 18 -57.17 28.97 -3.79
N ALA A 19 -57.24 27.86 -4.52
CA ALA A 19 -57.13 26.52 -3.96
C ALA A 19 -55.65 26.21 -3.65
N ILE A 20 -55.34 26.06 -2.36
CA ILE A 20 -54.02 25.62 -1.88
C ILE A 20 -53.96 24.09 -2.00
N PHE A 21 -53.30 23.59 -3.05
CA PHE A 21 -52.87 22.20 -3.12
C PHE A 21 -51.59 22.04 -2.28
N LEU A 22 -51.73 21.43 -1.10
CA LEU A 22 -50.59 20.93 -0.33
C LEU A 22 -49.99 19.73 -1.05
N PHE A 23 -48.95 19.97 -1.86
CA PHE A 23 -48.05 18.91 -2.32
C PHE A 23 -47.26 18.39 -1.11
N VAL A 24 -47.70 17.27 -0.54
CA VAL A 24 -46.88 16.46 0.35
C VAL A 24 -45.85 15.76 -0.54
N SER A 25 -44.70 16.40 -0.74
CA SER A 25 -43.54 15.73 -1.31
C SER A 25 -43.21 14.52 -0.43
N PRO A 26 -43.15 13.29 -0.98
CA PRO A 26 -42.61 12.18 -0.22
C PRO A 26 -41.16 12.55 0.12
N ILE A 27 -40.89 12.72 1.41
CA ILE A 27 -39.54 12.76 1.93
C ILE A 27 -38.97 11.38 1.63
N ALA A 28 -38.26 11.25 0.51
CA ALA A 28 -37.36 10.14 0.29
C ALA A 28 -36.35 10.21 1.43
N LEU A 29 -36.53 9.35 2.44
CA LEU A 29 -35.49 9.06 3.41
C LEU A 29 -34.27 8.64 2.59
N ALA A 30 -33.30 9.55 2.46
CA ALA A 30 -32.01 9.23 1.90
C ALA A 30 -31.48 8.04 2.70
N GLU A 31 -31.38 6.88 2.04
CA GLU A 31 -30.81 5.68 2.63
C GLU A 31 -29.42 6.06 3.09
N GLN A 32 -29.22 6.10 4.42
CA GLN A 32 -27.98 6.58 5.02
C GLN A 32 -26.86 5.66 4.54
N SER A 33 -25.97 6.16 3.67
CA SER A 33 -24.87 5.38 3.14
C SER A 33 -23.89 5.12 4.27
N ASP A 34 -23.86 3.87 4.74
CA ASP A 34 -22.90 3.40 5.73
C ASP A 34 -21.51 3.29 5.07
N PRO A 35 -20.51 4.05 5.55
CA PRO A 35 -19.21 4.10 4.91
C PRO A 35 -18.56 2.72 4.81
N ILE A 36 -17.97 2.44 3.65
CA ILE A 36 -17.20 1.22 3.39
C ILE A 36 -15.86 1.34 4.11
N ILE A 37 -15.49 0.31 4.85
CA ILE A 37 -14.14 0.13 5.39
C ILE A 37 -13.36 -0.78 4.45
N LEU A 38 -13.94 -1.93 4.09
CA LEU A 38 -13.31 -2.87 3.19
C LEU A 38 -14.35 -3.71 2.44
N HIS A 39 -14.15 -3.88 1.14
CA HIS A 39 -14.97 -4.71 0.28
C HIS A 39 -14.10 -5.68 -0.50
N VAL A 40 -14.52 -6.95 -0.55
CA VAL A 40 -13.87 -7.97 -1.37
C VAL A 40 -14.86 -8.50 -2.39
N ASP A 41 -14.46 -8.41 -3.66
CA ASP A 41 -15.17 -8.99 -4.78
C ASP A 41 -14.53 -10.34 -5.16
N ARG A 42 -13.45 -10.33 -5.94
CA ARG A 42 -12.77 -11.56 -6.41
C ARG A 42 -11.34 -11.75 -5.90
N THR A 43 -10.67 -10.68 -5.51
CA THR A 43 -9.27 -10.72 -5.08
C THR A 43 -9.21 -10.59 -3.57
N PRO A 44 -8.61 -11.57 -2.86
CA PRO A 44 -8.35 -11.42 -1.43
C PRO A 44 -7.50 -10.18 -1.16
N VAL A 45 -7.87 -9.42 -0.14
CA VAL A 45 -7.12 -8.24 0.33
C VAL A 45 -6.19 -8.70 1.44
N ARG A 46 -4.94 -8.28 1.38
CA ARG A 46 -3.96 -8.51 2.44
C ARG A 46 -3.97 -7.29 3.34
N VAL A 47 -4.65 -7.41 4.47
CA VAL A 47 -4.77 -6.30 5.44
C VAL A 47 -3.64 -6.32 6.47
N GLY A 48 -2.82 -7.37 6.52
CA GLY A 48 -1.71 -7.52 7.45
C GLY A 48 -2.12 -8.18 8.77
N ALA A 49 -1.28 -9.09 9.29
CA ALA A 49 -1.56 -9.89 10.47
C ALA A 49 -1.45 -9.10 11.78
N TYR A 50 -0.90 -7.89 11.72
CA TYR A 50 -0.71 -6.98 12.86
C TYR A 50 -1.42 -5.64 12.69
N SER A 51 -2.33 -5.52 11.72
CA SER A 51 -3.11 -4.31 11.50
C SER A 51 -4.39 -4.30 12.33
N THR A 52 -4.99 -3.12 12.42
CA THR A 52 -6.31 -2.88 13.02
C THR A 52 -7.36 -3.84 12.43
N PHE A 53 -7.33 -4.11 11.11
CA PHE A 53 -8.27 -5.03 10.47
C PHE A 53 -8.18 -6.47 10.99
N ALA A 54 -7.00 -6.92 11.40
CA ALA A 54 -6.81 -8.29 11.90
C ALA A 54 -7.57 -8.53 13.23
N GLU A 55 -7.92 -7.47 13.96
CA GLU A 55 -8.71 -7.55 15.20
C GLU A 55 -10.14 -8.02 14.96
N LEU A 56 -10.69 -7.85 13.75
CA LEU A 56 -12.06 -8.21 13.40
C LEU A 56 -12.34 -9.71 13.51
N ARG A 57 -11.32 -10.55 13.26
CA ARG A 57 -11.51 -12.00 13.06
C ARG A 57 -12.17 -12.68 14.26
N GLU A 58 -11.64 -12.47 15.47
CA GLU A 58 -12.13 -13.16 16.66
C GLU A 58 -13.54 -12.70 17.09
N PRO A 59 -13.86 -11.38 17.13
CA PRO A 59 -15.22 -10.92 17.38
C PRO A 59 -16.22 -11.41 16.33
N LEU A 60 -15.86 -11.39 15.03
CA LEU A 60 -16.71 -11.92 13.97
C LEU A 60 -16.98 -13.42 14.17
N ARG A 61 -15.94 -14.19 14.47
CA ARG A 61 -16.03 -15.61 14.78
C ARG A 61 -16.94 -15.87 15.98
N GLN A 62 -16.75 -15.14 17.08
CA GLN A 62 -17.58 -15.29 18.29
C GLN A 62 -19.05 -14.95 18.01
N ALA A 63 -19.32 -13.87 17.29
CA ALA A 63 -20.67 -13.47 16.94
C ALA A 63 -21.40 -14.52 16.06
N LEU A 64 -20.67 -15.21 15.18
CA LEU A 64 -21.20 -16.34 14.42
C LEU A 64 -21.49 -17.57 15.29
N ILE A 65 -20.65 -17.86 16.30
CA ILE A 65 -20.89 -18.92 17.28
C ILE A 65 -22.18 -18.65 18.05
N ASP A 66 -22.35 -17.41 18.54
CA ASP A 66 -23.53 -16.98 19.28
C ASP A 66 -24.81 -17.03 18.41
N CYS A 67 -24.66 -16.90 17.09
CA CYS A 67 -25.72 -17.08 16.11
C CYS A 67 -25.89 -18.54 15.60
N HIS A 68 -25.16 -19.49 16.17
CA HIS A 68 -25.19 -20.90 15.78
C HIS A 68 -24.85 -21.15 14.29
N ARG A 69 -23.89 -20.41 13.73
CA ARG A 69 -23.46 -20.50 12.32
C ARG A 69 -22.15 -21.27 12.18
N LYS A 70 -22.17 -22.57 12.51
CA LYS A 70 -20.97 -23.42 12.57
C LYS A 70 -20.19 -23.51 11.25
N GLU A 71 -20.88 -23.57 10.12
CA GLU A 71 -20.25 -23.68 8.79
C GLU A 71 -19.43 -22.43 8.45
N ALA A 72 -20.00 -21.23 8.66
CA ALA A 72 -19.30 -19.96 8.44
C ALA A 72 -18.07 -19.81 9.35
N VAL A 73 -18.12 -20.30 10.60
CA VAL A 73 -16.97 -20.33 11.51
C VAL A 73 -15.85 -21.21 10.94
N GLN A 74 -16.17 -22.43 10.46
CA GLN A 74 -15.17 -23.33 9.89
C GLN A 74 -14.53 -22.76 8.62
N GLU A 75 -15.29 -22.03 7.80
CA GLU A 75 -14.75 -21.37 6.61
C GLU A 75 -13.81 -20.22 6.95
N LEU A 76 -14.19 -19.39 7.94
CA LEU A 76 -13.38 -18.29 8.47
C LEU A 76 -12.09 -18.81 9.13
N ASP A 77 -12.16 -19.91 9.88
CA ASP A 77 -11.01 -20.48 10.59
C ASP A 77 -9.89 -20.96 9.63
N ARG A 78 -10.26 -21.31 8.39
CA ARG A 78 -9.32 -21.69 7.32
C ARG A 78 -8.65 -20.50 6.61
N GLU A 79 -9.12 -19.28 6.85
CA GLU A 79 -8.46 -18.08 6.33
C GLU A 79 -7.19 -17.79 7.14
N GLU A 80 -6.13 -17.32 6.49
CA GLU A 80 -4.91 -16.90 7.19
C GLU A 80 -5.14 -15.55 7.90
N LYS A 81 -4.51 -15.33 9.05
CA LYS A 81 -4.57 -14.02 9.74
C LYS A 81 -4.00 -12.93 8.81
N GLY A 82 -4.67 -11.78 8.78
CA GLY A 82 -4.26 -10.65 7.93
C GLY A 82 -4.69 -10.78 6.47
N ILE A 83 -5.50 -11.77 6.13
CA ILE A 83 -6.19 -11.87 4.85
C ILE A 83 -7.67 -11.61 5.07
N PHE A 84 -8.26 -10.79 4.21
CA PHE A 84 -9.70 -10.64 4.09
C PHE A 84 -10.09 -11.16 2.70
N SER A 85 -10.84 -12.25 2.64
CA SER A 85 -11.29 -12.85 1.38
C SER A 85 -12.81 -12.98 1.30
N LEU A 86 -13.28 -13.70 0.27
CA LEU A 86 -14.66 -14.14 0.14
C LEU A 86 -15.17 -14.93 1.36
N ARG A 87 -14.29 -15.56 2.15
CA ARG A 87 -14.64 -16.25 3.40
C ARG A 87 -15.10 -15.26 4.47
N THR A 88 -14.33 -14.19 4.70
CA THR A 88 -14.75 -13.12 5.62
C THR A 88 -15.98 -12.39 5.10
N ALA A 89 -16.08 -12.13 3.78
CA ALA A 89 -17.30 -11.55 3.22
C ALA A 89 -18.54 -12.46 3.43
N HIS A 90 -18.39 -13.77 3.27
CA HIS A 90 -19.44 -14.74 3.58
C HIS A 90 -19.80 -14.76 5.07
N ALA A 91 -18.81 -14.69 5.96
CA ALA A 91 -19.00 -14.59 7.40
C ALA A 91 -19.81 -13.34 7.78
N ILE A 92 -19.48 -12.16 7.23
CA ILE A 92 -20.23 -10.92 7.46
C ILE A 92 -21.67 -11.03 6.95
N ARG A 93 -21.87 -11.53 5.72
CA ARG A 93 -23.20 -11.76 5.14
C ARG A 93 -24.04 -12.69 6.01
N THR A 94 -23.43 -13.75 6.50
CA THR A 94 -24.09 -14.74 7.38
C THR A 94 -24.45 -14.12 8.73
N LEU A 95 -23.56 -13.30 9.28
CA LEU A 95 -23.80 -12.54 10.50
C LEU A 95 -24.96 -11.54 10.32
N ALA A 96 -25.02 -10.81 9.22
CA ALA A 96 -26.09 -9.85 8.94
C ALA A 96 -27.49 -10.51 8.89
N ALA A 97 -27.55 -11.82 8.61
CA ALA A 97 -28.79 -12.59 8.63
C ALA A 97 -29.23 -13.04 10.04
N CYS A 98 -28.41 -12.86 11.07
CA CYS A 98 -28.67 -13.25 12.45
C CYS A 98 -29.72 -12.36 13.12
N PRO A 99 -30.64 -12.89 13.95
CA PRO A 99 -31.69 -12.10 14.60
C PRO A 99 -31.16 -10.87 15.36
N ASN A 100 -30.08 -11.03 16.11
CA ASN A 100 -29.49 -9.95 16.92
C ASN A 100 -28.84 -8.85 16.07
N PHE A 101 -28.45 -9.15 14.84
CA PHE A 101 -27.80 -8.20 13.93
C PHE A 101 -28.79 -7.60 12.92
N LYS A 102 -29.88 -8.30 12.59
CA LYS A 102 -31.00 -7.74 11.83
C LYS A 102 -31.63 -6.52 12.52
N GLN A 103 -31.66 -6.54 13.85
CA GLN A 103 -32.18 -5.42 14.64
C GLN A 103 -31.30 -4.17 14.57
N LEU A 104 -30.02 -4.31 14.23
CA LEU A 104 -29.08 -3.20 14.09
C LEU A 104 -29.22 -2.45 12.75
N GLN A 105 -30.21 -2.83 11.91
CA GLN A 105 -30.45 -2.22 10.60
C GLN A 105 -29.17 -2.12 9.75
N MET A 106 -28.45 -3.24 9.64
CA MET A 106 -27.23 -3.30 8.84
C MET A 106 -27.48 -2.78 7.42
N SER A 107 -26.51 -2.01 6.92
CA SER A 107 -26.60 -1.40 5.61
C SER A 107 -26.70 -2.43 4.49
N ARG A 108 -27.20 -2.00 3.34
CA ARG A 108 -27.31 -2.84 2.14
C ARG A 108 -25.95 -3.43 1.72
N GLU A 109 -24.86 -2.69 1.91
CA GLU A 109 -23.51 -3.16 1.62
C GLU A 109 -23.03 -4.21 2.63
N ALA A 110 -23.31 -4.03 3.93
CA ALA A 110 -23.04 -5.05 4.94
C ALA A 110 -23.75 -6.37 4.65
N VAL A 111 -25.00 -6.33 4.20
CA VAL A 111 -25.77 -7.52 3.79
C VAL A 111 -25.13 -8.24 2.59
N LYS A 112 -24.34 -7.57 1.76
CA LYS A 112 -23.59 -8.21 0.67
C LYS A 112 -22.27 -8.84 1.14
N GLY A 113 -21.85 -8.61 2.38
CA GLY A 113 -20.59 -9.08 2.95
C GLY A 113 -19.49 -8.02 2.98
N THR A 114 -19.81 -6.75 2.72
CA THR A 114 -18.85 -5.63 2.86
C THR A 114 -18.63 -5.32 4.33
N LEU A 115 -17.38 -5.08 4.73
CA LEU A 115 -17.08 -4.50 6.03
C LEU A 115 -17.38 -3.01 5.99
N THR A 116 -18.33 -2.57 6.79
CA THR A 116 -18.75 -1.19 6.91
C THR A 116 -18.58 -0.68 8.34
N VAL A 117 -18.71 0.63 8.55
CA VAL A 117 -18.62 1.25 9.88
C VAL A 117 -19.65 0.67 10.85
N SER A 118 -20.88 0.40 10.40
CA SER A 118 -21.88 -0.23 11.27
C SER A 118 -21.50 -1.65 11.70
N VAL A 119 -20.95 -2.47 10.79
CA VAL A 119 -20.46 -3.83 11.11
C VAL A 119 -19.30 -3.75 12.09
N TRP A 120 -18.36 -2.82 11.86
CA TRP A 120 -17.22 -2.59 12.73
C TRP A 120 -17.66 -2.25 14.14
N ASN A 121 -18.47 -1.21 14.31
CA ASN A 121 -18.93 -0.76 15.63
C ASN A 121 -19.80 -1.80 16.35
N ALA A 122 -20.52 -2.65 15.60
CA ALA A 122 -21.29 -3.74 16.19
C ALA A 122 -20.40 -4.82 16.80
N LEU A 123 -19.25 -5.12 16.18
CA LEU A 123 -18.33 -6.18 16.60
C LEU A 123 -17.21 -5.70 17.52
N LEU A 124 -16.71 -4.48 17.32
CA LEU A 124 -15.48 -3.92 17.89
C LEU A 124 -15.76 -2.58 18.60
N LYS A 125 -16.70 -2.58 19.56
CA LYS A 125 -17.25 -1.35 20.19
C LYS A 125 -16.23 -0.34 20.70
N SER A 126 -15.06 -0.79 21.15
CA SER A 126 -14.01 0.06 21.72
C SER A 126 -12.80 0.26 20.80
N THR A 127 -12.75 -0.44 19.66
CA THR A 127 -11.64 -0.29 18.70
C THR A 127 -12.01 0.81 17.70
N PRO A 128 -11.17 1.83 17.51
CA PRO A 128 -11.37 2.83 16.47
C PRO A 128 -11.59 2.20 15.10
N VAL A 129 -12.42 2.83 14.28
CA VAL A 129 -12.56 2.46 12.87
C VAL A 129 -11.20 2.67 12.17
N PRO A 130 -10.78 1.79 11.24
CA PRO A 130 -9.53 1.96 10.51
C PRO A 130 -9.47 3.33 9.84
N ASN A 131 -8.38 4.05 10.09
CA ASN A 131 -8.16 5.39 9.56
C ASN A 131 -7.57 5.33 8.13
N LEU A 132 -7.19 6.48 7.57
CA LEU A 132 -6.61 6.56 6.24
C LEU A 132 -5.28 5.77 6.13
N GLU A 133 -4.41 5.87 7.13
CA GLU A 133 -3.13 5.15 7.14
C GLU A 133 -3.33 3.64 7.19
N ASP A 134 -4.27 3.14 8.02
CA ASP A 134 -4.61 1.71 8.08
C ASP A 134 -5.03 1.21 6.69
N LYS A 135 -5.91 1.96 6.00
CA LYS A 135 -6.40 1.60 4.66
C LYS A 135 -5.30 1.62 3.62
N ILE A 136 -4.37 2.59 3.68
CA ILE A 136 -3.21 2.67 2.80
C ILE A 136 -2.26 1.51 3.05
N GLU A 137 -1.96 1.18 4.31
CA GLU A 137 -1.11 0.05 4.66
C GLU A 137 -1.70 -1.27 4.12
N ALA A 138 -3.02 -1.48 4.28
CA ALA A 138 -3.72 -2.63 3.71
C ALA A 138 -3.67 -2.66 2.16
N MET A 139 -3.75 -1.50 1.51
CA MET A 139 -3.64 -1.40 0.06
C MET A 139 -2.22 -1.73 -0.42
N THR A 140 -1.19 -1.16 0.21
CA THR A 140 0.22 -1.46 -0.06
C THR A 140 0.51 -2.95 0.13
N LEU A 141 0.08 -3.54 1.25
CA LEU A 141 0.24 -4.97 1.55
C LEU A 141 -0.44 -5.88 0.51
N THR A 142 -1.58 -5.45 -0.03
CA THR A 142 -2.29 -6.22 -1.06
C THR A 142 -1.50 -6.27 -2.36
N PHE A 143 -0.78 -5.20 -2.70
CA PHE A 143 0.11 -5.18 -3.86
C PHE A 143 1.44 -5.90 -3.62
N GLU A 144 2.07 -5.70 -2.45
CA GLU A 144 3.40 -6.26 -2.16
C GLU A 144 3.38 -7.74 -1.80
N ALA A 145 2.28 -8.22 -1.24
CA ALA A 145 2.16 -9.58 -0.73
C ALA A 145 3.13 -9.98 0.41
N THR A 146 3.89 -9.03 0.96
CA THR A 146 4.79 -9.20 2.11
C THR A 146 4.17 -8.60 3.38
N ASP A 147 4.54 -9.06 4.57
CA ASP A 147 4.05 -8.55 5.87
C ASP A 147 5.15 -8.73 6.93
N PHE A 148 5.07 -8.06 8.07
CA PHE A 148 6.07 -8.10 9.15
C PHE A 148 6.40 -9.52 9.64
N GLY A 149 5.39 -10.39 9.67
CA GLY A 149 5.53 -11.79 10.12
C GLY A 149 5.93 -12.76 9.01
N ARG A 150 6.19 -12.28 7.79
CA ARG A 150 6.70 -13.09 6.69
C ARG A 150 8.22 -13.13 6.75
N LYS A 151 8.77 -14.24 6.22
CA LYS A 151 10.20 -14.36 6.00
C LYS A 151 10.66 -13.27 5.02
N PRO A 152 11.84 -12.67 5.24
CA PRO A 152 12.43 -11.78 4.26
C PRO A 152 12.82 -12.56 3.01
N GLU A 153 12.92 -11.86 1.89
CA GLU A 153 13.26 -12.41 0.58
C GLU A 153 14.70 -12.03 0.23
N TRP A 154 15.51 -13.03 -0.11
CA TRP A 154 16.88 -12.81 -0.56
C TRP A 154 16.90 -12.53 -2.05
N ASN A 155 17.51 -11.41 -2.44
CA ASN A 155 17.52 -10.95 -3.83
C ASN A 155 18.73 -11.48 -4.62
N PHE A 156 19.60 -12.28 -4.00
CA PHE A 156 20.71 -12.93 -4.71
C PHE A 156 20.20 -14.03 -5.65
N CYS A 157 20.57 -13.93 -6.93
CA CYS A 157 20.19 -14.88 -7.98
C CYS A 157 18.67 -15.09 -8.13
N GLN A 158 17.84 -14.09 -7.76
CA GLN A 158 16.38 -14.22 -7.72
C GLN A 158 15.75 -14.51 -9.09
N ASP A 159 16.33 -13.98 -10.17
CA ASP A 159 15.82 -14.14 -11.55
C ASP A 159 16.38 -15.40 -12.23
N SER A 160 17.11 -16.24 -11.49
CA SER A 160 17.63 -17.49 -12.01
C SER A 160 16.50 -18.46 -12.37
N PRO A 161 16.68 -19.34 -13.39
CA PRO A 161 15.68 -20.36 -13.71
C PRO A 161 15.38 -21.33 -12.56
N ASN A 162 16.34 -21.52 -11.65
CA ASN A 162 16.16 -22.31 -10.44
C ASN A 162 16.92 -21.68 -9.27
N PRO A 163 16.37 -20.63 -8.64
CA PRO A 163 17.06 -19.87 -7.60
C PRO A 163 17.32 -20.73 -6.36
N LEU A 164 16.43 -21.69 -6.06
CA LEU A 164 16.61 -22.64 -4.96
C LEU A 164 17.81 -23.58 -5.18
N ALA A 165 18.04 -24.04 -6.41
CA ALA A 165 19.22 -24.84 -6.71
C ALA A 165 20.50 -24.02 -6.58
N VAL A 166 20.50 -22.77 -7.07
CA VAL A 166 21.66 -21.87 -6.91
C VAL A 166 21.95 -21.63 -5.43
N ALA A 167 20.91 -21.42 -4.62
CA ALA A 167 20.99 -21.23 -3.18
C ALA A 167 21.47 -22.47 -2.40
N ALA A 168 21.24 -23.68 -2.93
CA ALA A 168 21.65 -24.95 -2.33
C ALA A 168 23.07 -25.39 -2.74
N SER A 169 23.56 -24.91 -3.87
CA SER A 169 24.91 -25.19 -4.39
C SER A 169 25.55 -23.92 -4.97
N PRO A 170 25.86 -22.92 -4.12
CA PRO A 170 26.39 -21.62 -4.54
C PRO A 170 27.79 -21.70 -5.20
N GLU A 171 28.46 -22.84 -5.11
CA GLU A 171 29.72 -23.18 -5.81
C GLU A 171 29.52 -23.81 -7.20
N ASP A 172 28.37 -24.38 -7.53
CA ASP A 172 28.12 -25.03 -8.85
C ASP A 172 27.98 -24.02 -10.02
N THR A 173 29.07 -23.80 -10.77
CA THR A 173 29.11 -22.81 -11.86
C THR A 173 28.24 -23.18 -13.07
N SER A 174 27.66 -24.37 -13.11
CA SER A 174 26.72 -24.76 -14.18
C SER A 174 25.33 -24.11 -14.00
N LEU A 175 25.00 -23.68 -12.78
CA LEU A 175 23.75 -23.00 -12.47
C LEU A 175 23.88 -21.50 -12.72
N ALA A 176 23.04 -20.96 -13.61
CA ALA A 176 23.04 -19.53 -13.91
C ALA A 176 22.54 -18.72 -12.70
N CYS A 177 23.32 -17.74 -12.24
CA CYS A 177 22.89 -16.71 -11.28
C CYS A 177 22.47 -15.44 -12.05
N ARG A 178 21.19 -15.06 -11.96
CA ARG A 178 20.65 -13.86 -12.60
C ARG A 178 20.00 -12.94 -11.58
N ASN A 179 20.24 -11.64 -11.74
CA ASN A 179 19.70 -10.63 -10.85
C ASN A 179 19.57 -9.29 -11.60
N SER A 180 18.49 -9.17 -12.35
CA SER A 180 18.18 -8.07 -13.26
C SER A 180 17.12 -7.10 -12.70
N THR A 181 16.26 -7.58 -11.81
CA THR A 181 15.10 -6.83 -11.30
C THR A 181 15.45 -5.88 -10.17
N ASP A 182 16.24 -6.33 -9.20
CA ASP A 182 16.70 -5.49 -8.08
C ASP A 182 18.07 -5.96 -7.54
N PRO A 183 19.17 -5.65 -8.26
CA PRO A 183 20.49 -6.15 -7.91
C PRO A 183 21.07 -5.55 -6.62
N CYS A 184 20.51 -4.44 -6.16
CA CYS A 184 21.07 -3.60 -5.10
C CYS A 184 20.50 -3.88 -3.72
N SER A 185 19.32 -4.50 -3.63
CA SER A 185 18.61 -4.63 -2.36
C SER A 185 19.13 -5.74 -1.45
N MET A 186 19.72 -6.81 -2.02
CA MET A 186 20.32 -8.00 -1.36
C MET A 186 19.35 -8.86 -0.54
N LEU A 187 18.57 -8.22 0.33
CA LEU A 187 17.55 -8.79 1.19
C LEU A 187 16.42 -7.76 1.34
N THR A 188 15.17 -8.20 1.19
CA THR A 188 13.97 -7.35 1.30
C THR A 188 13.06 -7.88 2.43
N TRP A 189 12.52 -7.00 3.26
CA TRP A 189 11.68 -7.39 4.39
C TRP A 189 10.54 -6.41 4.71
N GLY A 190 9.43 -6.95 5.22
CA GLY A 190 8.33 -6.15 5.75
C GLY A 190 7.43 -5.55 4.68
N PRO A 191 6.39 -4.80 5.10
CA PRO A 191 5.24 -4.45 4.27
C PRO A 191 5.53 -3.46 3.12
N ARG A 192 6.69 -2.79 3.16
CA ARG A 192 7.15 -1.85 2.11
C ARG A 192 8.46 -2.28 1.47
N GLY A 193 8.88 -3.51 1.72
CA GLY A 193 10.14 -4.05 1.18
C GLY A 193 11.38 -3.28 1.62
N ALA A 194 11.61 -3.14 2.94
CA ALA A 194 12.83 -2.58 3.48
C ALA A 194 14.06 -3.38 3.03
N THR A 195 15.09 -2.70 2.52
CA THR A 195 16.23 -3.35 1.87
C THR A 195 17.48 -3.34 2.77
N ALA A 196 18.32 -4.37 2.64
CA ALA A 196 19.63 -4.46 3.31
C ALA A 196 20.77 -3.84 2.48
N GLY A 197 20.45 -3.19 1.37
CA GLY A 197 21.43 -2.70 0.41
C GLY A 197 21.41 -1.19 0.23
N GLN A 198 21.27 -0.73 -1.02
CA GLN A 198 21.29 0.71 -1.34
C GLN A 198 20.26 1.54 -0.54
N GLY A 199 19.04 1.01 -0.36
CA GLY A 199 18.00 1.70 0.39
C GLY A 199 18.31 1.82 1.89
N ARG A 200 19.11 0.88 2.43
CA ARG A 200 19.55 0.80 3.83
C ARG A 200 18.43 0.78 4.87
N GLU A 201 17.18 0.62 4.47
CA GLU A 201 16.03 0.70 5.39
C GLU A 201 16.21 -0.30 6.54
N LEU A 202 16.73 -1.50 6.25
CA LEU A 202 16.98 -2.51 7.27
C LEU A 202 18.04 -2.08 8.30
N GLN A 203 19.11 -1.41 7.88
CA GLN A 203 20.12 -0.89 8.81
C GLN A 203 19.52 0.19 9.73
N TRP A 204 18.64 1.04 9.19
CA TRP A 204 17.93 2.05 9.99
C TRP A 204 16.94 1.41 10.97
N ILE A 205 16.10 0.50 10.49
CA ILE A 205 15.03 -0.11 11.29
C ILE A 205 15.61 -0.99 12.37
N VAL A 206 16.48 -1.94 12.01
CA VAL A 206 17.10 -2.86 12.97
C VAL A 206 18.05 -2.10 13.89
N GLY A 207 18.75 -1.07 13.40
CA GLY A 207 19.62 -0.22 14.22
C GLY A 207 18.87 0.53 15.31
N ASN A 208 17.77 1.20 14.95
CA ASN A 208 16.93 1.90 15.91
C ASN A 208 16.22 0.94 16.87
N ALA A 209 15.71 -0.20 16.37
CA ALA A 209 15.13 -1.23 17.22
C ALA A 209 16.15 -1.78 18.25
N THR A 210 17.39 -2.01 17.81
CA THR A 210 18.48 -2.53 18.67
C THR A 210 18.91 -1.51 19.71
N ARG A 211 18.97 -0.21 19.38
CA ARG A 211 19.24 0.86 20.36
C ARG A 211 18.15 0.94 21.42
N ARG A 212 16.88 0.83 21.02
CA ARG A 212 15.73 0.88 21.92
C ARG A 212 15.63 -0.38 22.79
N ASN A 213 15.96 -1.55 22.25
CA ASN A 213 15.91 -2.82 22.98
C ASN A 213 16.92 -3.83 22.43
N THR A 214 18.17 -3.74 22.90
CA THR A 214 19.26 -4.62 22.45
C THR A 214 19.00 -6.09 22.76
N ARG A 215 18.35 -6.37 23.90
CA ARG A 215 18.01 -7.73 24.32
C ARG A 215 17.05 -8.39 23.33
N LEU A 216 16.09 -7.65 22.79
CA LEU A 216 15.17 -8.16 21.78
C LEU A 216 15.91 -8.62 20.52
N THR A 217 16.79 -7.77 19.96
CA THR A 217 17.61 -8.14 18.80
C THR A 217 18.52 -9.32 19.10
N GLN A 218 19.16 -9.34 20.28
CA GLN A 218 20.00 -10.45 20.69
C GLN A 218 19.22 -11.77 20.78
N GLN A 219 18.00 -11.74 21.30
CA GLN A 219 17.13 -12.92 21.37
C GLN A 219 16.68 -13.39 19.99
N ALA A 220 16.36 -12.46 19.08
CA ALA A 220 15.89 -12.77 17.74
C ALA A 220 16.98 -13.42 16.88
N PHE A 221 18.22 -12.95 16.95
CA PHE A 221 19.32 -13.43 16.10
C PHE A 221 20.26 -14.42 16.78
N GLY A 222 20.20 -14.57 18.11
CA GLY A 222 20.99 -15.53 18.86
C GLY A 222 22.50 -15.40 18.58
N THR A 223 23.09 -16.44 18.01
CA THR A 223 24.53 -16.50 17.70
C THR A 223 24.96 -15.53 16.60
N GLU A 224 24.04 -15.09 15.72
CA GLU A 224 24.33 -14.09 14.68
C GLU A 224 24.24 -12.64 15.20
N PHE A 225 23.87 -12.41 16.47
CA PHE A 225 23.74 -11.06 16.99
C PHE A 225 25.00 -10.18 16.83
N PRO A 226 26.24 -10.66 17.07
CA PRO A 226 27.44 -9.87 16.79
C PRO A 226 27.59 -9.49 15.31
N ASN A 227 27.18 -10.38 14.40
CA ASN A 227 27.19 -10.13 12.96
C ASN A 227 26.12 -9.11 12.55
N VAL A 228 24.97 -9.09 13.24
CA VAL A 228 23.97 -8.03 13.06
C VAL A 228 24.52 -6.67 13.49
N LEU A 229 25.22 -6.58 14.63
CA LEU A 229 25.85 -5.32 15.03
C LEU A 229 26.85 -4.84 13.98
N ARG A 230 27.65 -5.75 13.42
CA ARG A 230 28.56 -5.43 12.31
C ARG A 230 27.81 -4.96 11.07
N PHE A 231 26.75 -5.66 10.65
CA PHE A 231 25.89 -5.25 9.53
C PHE A 231 25.37 -3.81 9.66
N LEU A 232 24.97 -3.40 10.87
CA LEU A 232 24.44 -2.06 11.13
C LEU A 232 25.47 -0.93 10.92
N GLU A 233 26.76 -1.27 10.90
CA GLU A 233 27.87 -0.33 10.77
C GLU A 233 28.51 -0.36 9.37
N LEU A 234 28.24 -1.37 8.55
CA LEU A 234 28.85 -1.48 7.22
C LEU A 234 28.32 -0.41 6.24
N VAL A 235 29.23 0.21 5.49
CA VAL A 235 28.90 1.17 4.44
C VAL A 235 28.17 0.46 3.29
N PRO A 236 26.99 0.96 2.85
CA PRO A 236 26.28 0.40 1.69
C PRO A 236 27.01 0.66 0.36
N PRO A 237 26.64 -0.04 -0.72
CA PRO A 237 27.08 0.34 -2.06
C PRO A 237 26.62 1.78 -2.42
N PRO A 238 27.39 2.51 -3.25
CA PRO A 238 26.95 3.78 -3.82
C PRO A 238 25.63 3.61 -4.58
N ILE A 239 24.81 4.67 -4.60
CA ILE A 239 23.51 4.70 -5.29
C ILE A 239 23.65 4.38 -6.80
N GLU A 240 24.81 4.71 -7.37
CA GLU A 240 25.09 4.60 -8.81
C GLU A 240 25.71 3.25 -9.21
N SER A 241 26.13 2.42 -8.23
CA SER A 241 26.85 1.19 -8.51
C SER A 241 26.69 0.14 -7.42
N CYS A 242 26.00 -0.95 -7.76
CA CYS A 242 26.01 -2.18 -6.98
C CYS A 242 26.84 -3.18 -7.77
N ASP A 243 28.16 -3.07 -7.81
CA ASP A 243 29.04 -3.90 -8.64
C ASP A 243 29.54 -5.16 -7.90
N GLY A 244 28.97 -5.42 -6.71
CA GLY A 244 29.35 -6.56 -5.87
C GLY A 244 30.68 -6.36 -5.15
N THR A 245 31.17 -5.11 -5.06
CA THR A 245 32.45 -4.79 -4.44
C THR A 245 32.34 -4.20 -3.03
N SER A 246 31.16 -3.72 -2.63
CA SER A 246 31.02 -3.05 -1.34
C SER A 246 31.16 -4.03 -0.15
N PRO A 247 31.61 -3.56 1.02
CA PRO A 247 31.67 -4.37 2.23
C PRO A 247 30.33 -5.01 2.60
N LEU A 248 29.24 -4.23 2.48
CA LEU A 248 27.89 -4.70 2.78
C LEU A 248 27.44 -5.82 1.83
N GLU A 249 27.69 -5.70 0.52
CA GLU A 249 27.37 -6.75 -0.46
C GLU A 249 28.08 -8.06 -0.15
N HIS A 250 29.37 -7.99 0.18
CA HIS A 250 30.17 -9.16 0.54
C HIS A 250 29.64 -9.84 1.79
N PHE A 251 29.39 -9.05 2.85
CA PHE A 251 28.86 -9.55 4.10
C PHE A 251 27.49 -10.22 3.91
N MET A 252 26.55 -9.55 3.23
CA MET A 252 25.21 -10.08 3.01
C MET A 252 25.23 -11.32 2.11
N CYS A 253 26.13 -11.38 1.13
CA CYS A 253 26.29 -12.60 0.34
C CYS A 253 26.86 -13.74 1.18
N ALA A 254 27.86 -13.49 2.04
CA ALA A 254 28.41 -14.51 2.95
C ALA A 254 27.33 -15.07 3.90
N VAL A 255 26.38 -14.25 4.35
CA VAL A 255 25.20 -14.72 5.09
C VAL A 255 24.31 -15.60 4.22
N TRP A 256 24.06 -15.20 2.97
CA TRP A 256 23.15 -15.91 2.07
C TRP A 256 23.67 -17.29 1.63
N VAL A 257 24.97 -17.42 1.33
CA VAL A 257 25.56 -18.69 0.87
C VAL A 257 25.60 -19.75 1.97
N ASP A 258 25.67 -19.34 3.24
CA ASP A 258 25.57 -20.25 4.39
C ASP A 258 24.08 -20.51 4.73
N PRO A 259 23.57 -21.75 4.54
CA PRO A 259 22.16 -22.06 4.79
C PRO A 259 21.73 -21.86 6.25
N MET A 260 22.63 -22.07 7.21
CA MET A 260 22.33 -21.94 8.63
C MET A 260 22.19 -20.47 9.01
N ARG A 261 23.14 -19.63 8.57
CA ARG A 261 23.11 -18.19 8.82
C ARG A 261 21.94 -17.54 8.13
N ARG A 262 21.71 -17.84 6.85
CA ARG A 262 20.53 -17.42 6.09
C ARG A 262 19.24 -17.68 6.85
N LYS A 263 19.07 -18.89 7.39
CA LYS A 263 17.88 -19.25 8.18
C LYS A 263 17.77 -18.45 9.48
N ILE A 264 18.88 -18.24 10.20
CA ILE A 264 18.88 -17.42 11.43
C ILE A 264 18.45 -15.99 11.13
N TRP A 265 18.93 -15.42 10.02
CA TRP A 265 18.55 -14.07 9.59
C TRP A 265 17.07 -13.97 9.18
N GLU A 266 16.58 -14.95 8.43
CA GLU A 266 15.15 -15.04 8.08
C GLU A 266 14.26 -15.09 9.32
N ASP A 267 14.59 -15.98 10.26
CA ASP A 267 13.81 -16.17 11.48
C ASP A 267 13.94 -14.97 12.42
N GLY A 268 15.12 -14.36 12.52
CA GLY A 268 15.39 -13.18 13.35
C GLY A 268 14.61 -11.95 12.90
N LEU A 269 14.59 -11.65 11.60
CA LEU A 269 13.77 -10.56 11.06
C LEU A 269 12.28 -10.85 11.20
N THR A 270 11.85 -12.09 10.94
CA THR A 270 10.47 -12.52 11.16
C THR A 270 10.05 -12.32 12.62
N GLU A 271 10.92 -12.67 13.57
CA GLU A 271 10.67 -12.49 15.00
C GLU A 271 10.59 -11.03 15.38
N LEU A 272 11.56 -10.20 14.94
CA LEU A 272 11.52 -8.76 15.18
C LEU A 272 10.21 -8.12 14.71
N GLY A 273 9.69 -8.50 13.54
CA GLY A 273 8.43 -7.98 12.99
C GLY A 273 7.20 -8.25 13.86
N ARG A 274 7.27 -9.26 14.75
CA ARG A 274 6.19 -9.56 15.70
C ARG A 274 6.07 -8.53 16.83
N HIS A 275 7.11 -7.74 17.08
CA HIS A 275 7.12 -6.77 18.18
C HIS A 275 6.62 -5.40 17.73
N GLN A 276 5.64 -4.85 18.46
CA GLN A 276 5.03 -3.55 18.14
C GLN A 276 6.07 -2.43 18.03
N SER A 277 7.03 -2.38 18.95
CA SER A 277 8.09 -1.35 18.94
C SER A 277 8.94 -1.37 17.67
N VAL A 278 9.14 -2.54 17.05
CA VAL A 278 9.86 -2.66 15.78
C VAL A 278 8.99 -2.18 14.62
N ARG A 279 7.70 -2.53 14.61
CA ARG A 279 6.74 -2.03 13.60
C ARG A 279 6.59 -0.51 13.65
N ASP A 280 6.53 0.06 14.85
CA ASP A 280 6.49 1.51 15.03
C ASP A 280 7.78 2.17 14.53
N THR A 281 8.93 1.55 14.80
CA THR A 281 10.23 1.99 14.26
C THR A 281 10.24 1.93 12.73
N TYR A 282 9.69 0.87 12.13
CA TYR A 282 9.54 0.72 10.69
C TYR A 282 8.73 1.87 10.10
N ARG A 283 7.53 2.15 10.64
CA ARG A 283 6.68 3.25 10.17
C ARG A 283 7.37 4.61 10.30
N GLN A 284 8.04 4.86 11.44
CA GLN A 284 8.78 6.10 11.67
C GLN A 284 9.94 6.30 10.68
N VAL A 285 10.68 5.24 10.34
CA VAL A 285 11.77 5.33 9.35
C VAL A 285 11.22 5.76 7.99
N TYR A 286 10.17 5.11 7.50
CA TYR A 286 9.59 5.43 6.20
C TYR A 286 8.94 6.82 6.12
N ALA A 287 8.44 7.34 7.24
CA ALA A 287 7.88 8.69 7.31
C ALA A 287 8.94 9.82 7.22
N ARG A 288 10.24 9.50 7.33
CA ARG A 288 11.31 10.51 7.29
C ARG A 288 11.52 11.09 5.90
N GLU A 289 12.08 12.31 5.89
CA GLU A 289 12.54 12.97 4.66
C GLU A 289 13.67 12.18 3.95
N ASP A 290 14.47 11.39 4.67
CA ASP A 290 15.50 10.53 4.06
C ASP A 290 14.91 9.34 3.27
N PHE A 291 13.61 9.06 3.43
CA PHE A 291 12.90 7.92 2.84
C PHE A 291 11.66 8.37 2.06
N ASP A 292 10.49 7.79 2.32
CA ASP A 292 9.27 8.09 1.55
C ASP A 292 8.67 9.45 1.90
N GLY A 293 8.93 9.98 3.09
CA GLY A 293 8.39 11.25 3.55
C GLY A 293 8.68 12.41 2.59
N TYR A 294 9.93 12.52 2.09
CA TYR A 294 10.27 13.54 1.09
C TYR A 294 9.54 13.32 -0.24
N LYS A 295 9.49 12.07 -0.72
CA LYS A 295 8.83 11.73 -1.99
C LYS A 295 7.33 12.06 -1.95
N ILE A 296 6.66 11.71 -0.85
CA ILE A 296 5.24 12.01 -0.62
C ILE A 296 5.02 13.53 -0.57
N LYS A 297 5.88 14.27 0.13
CA LYS A 297 5.85 15.73 0.16
C LYS A 297 6.00 16.35 -1.23
N SER A 298 6.93 15.84 -2.05
CA SER A 298 7.09 16.28 -3.44
C SER A 298 5.85 16.03 -4.30
N TYR A 299 5.14 14.90 -4.09
CA TYR A 299 3.86 14.66 -4.78
C TYR A 299 2.77 15.64 -4.34
N ILE A 300 2.69 15.96 -3.04
CA ILE A 300 1.76 16.96 -2.51
C ILE A 300 2.05 18.34 -3.13
N ASP A 301 3.32 18.74 -3.22
CA ASP A 301 3.72 20.00 -3.82
C ASP A 301 3.40 20.06 -5.33
N LEU A 302 3.59 18.95 -6.06
CA LEU A 302 3.16 18.83 -7.46
C LEU A 302 1.63 18.96 -7.62
N TRP A 303 0.84 18.41 -6.70
CA TRP A 303 -0.62 18.57 -6.72
C TRP A 303 -1.01 20.03 -6.52
N ARG A 304 -0.38 20.70 -5.57
CA ARG A 304 -0.62 22.13 -5.33
C ARG A 304 -0.21 22.99 -6.52
N SER A 305 0.86 22.65 -7.23
CA SER A 305 1.29 23.40 -8.42
C SER A 305 0.32 23.28 -9.61
N VAL A 306 -0.48 22.21 -9.70
CA VAL A 306 -1.58 22.10 -10.67
C VAL A 306 -2.92 22.66 -10.16
N GLY A 307 -2.93 23.28 -8.97
CA GLY A 307 -4.09 23.91 -8.34
C GLY A 307 -5.03 22.91 -7.65
N LEU A 308 -4.52 21.79 -7.15
CA LEU A 308 -5.30 20.75 -6.47
C LEU A 308 -4.89 20.61 -5.01
N GLU A 309 -5.85 20.24 -4.17
CA GLU A 309 -5.59 19.70 -2.83
C GLU A 309 -5.70 18.16 -2.89
N PRO A 310 -4.79 17.42 -2.24
CA PRO A 310 -4.84 15.96 -2.20
C PRO A 310 -6.09 15.41 -1.49
N THR A 311 -6.76 14.47 -2.15
CA THR A 311 -7.82 13.63 -1.55
C THR A 311 -7.21 12.41 -0.85
N GLU A 312 -8.04 11.64 -0.15
CA GLU A 312 -7.60 10.36 0.43
C GLU A 312 -7.00 9.42 -0.63
N VAL A 313 -7.63 9.34 -1.82
CA VAL A 313 -7.14 8.51 -2.92
C VAL A 313 -5.82 9.04 -3.49
N ASP A 314 -5.64 10.36 -3.55
CA ASP A 314 -4.36 10.95 -3.98
C ASP A 314 -3.25 10.65 -2.99
N TYR A 315 -3.50 10.80 -1.69
CA TYR A 315 -2.50 10.48 -0.67
C TYR A 315 -2.09 9.00 -0.73
N ALA A 316 -3.06 8.09 -0.92
CA ALA A 316 -2.78 6.66 -1.14
C ALA A 316 -1.96 6.41 -2.42
N PHE A 317 -2.26 7.13 -3.51
CA PHE A 317 -1.52 7.06 -4.77
C PHE A 317 -0.08 7.56 -4.62
N PHE A 318 0.15 8.67 -3.90
CA PHE A 318 1.49 9.20 -3.62
C PHE A 318 2.30 8.20 -2.83
N HIS A 319 1.67 7.54 -1.86
CA HIS A 319 2.30 6.57 -1.00
C HIS A 319 2.76 5.31 -1.77
N ASP A 320 1.91 4.79 -2.64
CA ASP A 320 2.26 3.66 -3.52
C ASP A 320 3.42 4.04 -4.45
N ARG A 321 3.34 5.20 -5.11
CA ARG A 321 4.40 5.65 -6.01
C ARG A 321 5.70 6.01 -5.31
N ALA A 322 5.65 6.59 -4.12
CA ALA A 322 6.85 6.85 -3.31
C ALA A 322 7.61 5.54 -3.00
N THR A 323 6.86 4.46 -2.74
CA THR A 323 7.42 3.16 -2.43
C THR A 323 8.01 2.47 -3.67
N PHE A 324 7.34 2.53 -4.84
CA PHE A 324 7.72 1.70 -6.01
C PHE A 324 8.27 2.44 -7.23
N ILE A 325 8.14 3.76 -7.29
CA ILE A 325 8.62 4.58 -8.41
C ILE A 325 9.65 5.60 -7.92
N GLY A 326 9.42 6.19 -6.74
CA GLY A 326 10.24 7.27 -6.21
C GLY A 326 9.50 8.61 -6.19
N ALA A 327 10.27 9.69 -6.06
CA ALA A 327 9.74 11.05 -6.14
C ALA A 327 9.13 11.32 -7.53
N PRO A 328 8.17 12.25 -7.65
CA PRO A 328 7.77 12.75 -8.96
C PRO A 328 8.94 13.39 -9.69
N PRO A 329 8.87 13.53 -11.03
CA PRO A 329 9.78 14.37 -11.78
C PRO A 329 9.71 15.82 -11.29
N ASP A 330 10.74 16.62 -11.58
CA ASP A 330 10.73 18.04 -11.27
C ASP A 330 9.48 18.71 -11.85
N SER A 331 8.81 19.51 -11.03
CA SER A 331 7.56 20.15 -11.43
C SER A 331 7.75 21.04 -12.66
N ALA A 332 8.87 21.77 -12.77
CA ALA A 332 9.12 22.61 -13.93
C ALA A 332 9.14 21.81 -15.25
N ASP A 333 9.66 20.58 -15.20
CA ASP A 333 9.80 19.71 -16.37
C ASP A 333 8.48 19.04 -16.77
N ILE A 334 7.71 18.53 -15.79
CA ILE A 334 6.50 17.75 -16.09
C ILE A 334 5.24 18.61 -16.27
N MET A 335 5.18 19.81 -15.67
CA MET A 335 3.97 20.62 -15.59
C MET A 335 3.30 20.93 -16.94
N PRO A 336 4.03 21.35 -18.00
CA PRO A 336 3.39 21.64 -19.29
C PRO A 336 2.67 20.43 -19.89
N SER A 337 3.33 19.26 -19.86
CA SER A 337 2.77 18.00 -20.35
C SER A 337 1.63 17.50 -19.48
N LEU A 338 1.75 17.67 -18.15
CA LEU A 338 0.73 17.25 -17.19
C LEU A 338 -0.55 18.06 -17.35
N LEU A 339 -0.46 19.39 -17.41
CA LEU A 339 -1.62 20.27 -17.62
C LEU A 339 -2.30 19.98 -18.98
N SER A 340 -1.51 19.85 -20.05
CA SER A 340 -2.03 19.50 -21.37
C SER A 340 -2.75 18.14 -21.34
N CYS A 341 -2.19 17.14 -20.66
CA CYS A 341 -2.84 15.85 -20.52
C CYS A 341 -4.16 15.97 -19.74
N ILE A 342 -4.18 16.68 -18.61
CA ILE A 342 -5.38 16.84 -17.77
C ILE A 342 -6.53 17.46 -18.57
N GLU A 343 -6.25 18.45 -19.41
CA GLU A 343 -7.25 19.11 -20.27
C GLU A 343 -7.92 18.14 -21.27
N THR A 344 -7.23 17.06 -21.66
CA THR A 344 -7.77 16.03 -22.55
C THR A 344 -8.62 14.98 -21.83
N GLN A 345 -8.65 14.96 -20.49
CA GLN A 345 -9.38 13.98 -19.69
C GLN A 345 -10.83 14.43 -19.36
N ASP A 346 -11.59 14.86 -20.37
CA ASP A 346 -12.95 15.40 -20.22
C ASP A 346 -13.98 14.41 -19.64
N LYS A 347 -13.65 13.11 -19.64
CA LYS A 347 -14.49 12.03 -19.09
C LYS A 347 -14.17 11.64 -17.65
N ALA A 348 -13.14 12.22 -17.03
CA ALA A 348 -12.84 11.95 -15.64
C ALA A 348 -13.91 12.57 -14.73
N ALA A 349 -14.34 11.85 -13.69
CA ALA A 349 -15.28 12.36 -12.70
C ALA A 349 -14.70 13.52 -11.88
N THR A 350 -13.38 13.51 -11.63
CA THR A 350 -12.66 14.54 -10.88
C THR A 350 -11.37 14.93 -11.60
N ARG A 351 -10.91 16.16 -11.37
CA ARG A 351 -9.61 16.63 -11.87
C ARG A 351 -8.45 15.90 -11.20
N ASN A 352 -8.60 15.49 -9.94
CA ASN A 352 -7.62 14.68 -9.21
C ASN A 352 -7.42 13.32 -9.90
N ALA A 353 -8.50 12.61 -10.26
CA ALA A 353 -8.41 11.36 -10.99
C ALA A 353 -7.78 11.52 -12.39
N ALA A 354 -8.10 12.59 -13.12
CA ALA A 354 -7.42 12.94 -14.37
C ALA A 354 -5.92 13.12 -14.18
N THR A 355 -5.52 13.83 -13.11
CA THR A 355 -4.12 14.10 -12.77
C THR A 355 -3.37 12.82 -12.46
N ARG A 356 -3.94 11.90 -11.64
CA ARG A 356 -3.34 10.59 -11.37
C ARG A 356 -3.09 9.79 -12.65
N ARG A 357 -4.10 9.69 -13.53
CA ARG A 357 -3.98 8.98 -14.82
C ARG A 357 -2.91 9.61 -15.71
N CYS A 358 -2.88 10.92 -15.82
CA CYS A 358 -1.90 11.64 -16.63
C CYS A 358 -0.47 11.48 -16.11
N LEU A 359 -0.27 11.56 -14.79
CA LEU A 359 1.03 11.31 -14.19
C LEU A 359 1.50 9.87 -14.43
N ALA A 360 0.61 8.89 -14.30
CA ALA A 360 0.92 7.48 -14.59
C ALA A 360 1.36 7.25 -16.04
N GLN A 361 0.78 8.00 -16.99
CA GLN A 361 1.13 7.91 -18.41
C GLN A 361 2.44 8.64 -18.75
N LEU A 362 2.68 9.81 -18.15
CA LEU A 362 3.86 10.65 -18.41
C LEU A 362 5.10 10.15 -17.67
N HIS A 363 4.92 9.49 -16.54
CA HIS A 363 5.99 8.96 -15.70
C HIS A 363 5.74 7.47 -15.38
N PRO A 364 5.79 6.58 -16.40
CA PRO A 364 5.66 5.15 -16.17
C PRO A 364 6.91 4.59 -15.47
N HIS A 365 6.78 3.46 -14.78
CA HIS A 365 7.93 2.78 -14.21
C HIS A 365 8.89 2.29 -15.31
N PRO A 366 10.22 2.47 -15.16
CA PRO A 366 11.18 2.22 -16.25
C PRO A 366 11.30 0.74 -16.65
N THR A 367 11.33 -0.19 -15.67
CA THR A 367 11.58 -1.63 -15.94
C THR A 367 10.36 -2.53 -15.86
N MET A 368 9.31 -2.13 -15.12
CA MET A 368 8.07 -2.90 -14.93
C MET A 368 6.81 -2.10 -15.33
N PRO A 369 6.74 -1.53 -16.54
CA PRO A 369 5.70 -0.56 -16.90
C PRO A 369 4.27 -1.13 -16.91
N GLN A 370 4.09 -2.43 -17.13
CA GLN A 370 2.74 -3.04 -17.15
C GLN A 370 2.23 -3.40 -15.75
N ASP A 371 3.09 -3.98 -14.91
CA ASP A 371 2.79 -4.29 -13.51
C ASP A 371 2.45 -3.01 -12.74
N ARG A 372 3.31 -1.99 -12.85
CA ARG A 372 3.11 -0.72 -12.13
C ARG A 372 1.93 0.09 -12.67
N LEU A 373 1.64 -0.01 -13.97
CA LEU A 373 0.40 0.56 -14.52
C LEU A 373 -0.84 -0.09 -13.90
N ALA A 374 -0.84 -1.39 -13.63
CA ALA A 374 -1.99 -2.05 -13.01
C ALA A 374 -2.30 -1.48 -11.62
N ARG A 375 -1.26 -1.13 -10.85
CA ARG A 375 -1.37 -0.45 -9.54
C ARG A 375 -1.87 0.98 -9.69
N ASP A 376 -1.26 1.78 -10.57
CA ASP A 376 -1.69 3.15 -10.84
C ASP A 376 -3.21 3.19 -11.20
N VAL A 377 -3.67 2.26 -12.04
CA VAL A 377 -5.08 2.15 -12.46
C VAL A 377 -6.03 1.95 -11.26
N ALA A 378 -5.62 1.25 -10.20
CA ALA A 378 -6.44 1.03 -9.01
C ALA A 378 -6.86 2.34 -8.31
N PHE A 379 -6.10 3.43 -8.51
CA PHE A 379 -6.37 4.72 -7.90
C PHE A 379 -7.29 5.62 -8.73
N TYR A 380 -7.50 5.34 -10.01
CA TYR A 380 -8.31 6.23 -10.86
C TYR A 380 -9.40 5.54 -11.67
N ILE A 381 -9.38 4.21 -11.83
CA ILE A 381 -10.32 3.49 -12.72
C ILE A 381 -11.79 3.77 -12.41
N ASP A 382 -12.15 3.95 -11.14
CA ASP A 382 -13.52 4.21 -10.70
C ASP A 382 -14.04 5.58 -11.11
N ALA A 383 -13.15 6.55 -11.32
CA ALA A 383 -13.49 7.89 -11.76
C ALA A 383 -13.67 8.00 -13.29
N PHE A 384 -13.38 6.94 -14.05
CA PHE A 384 -13.59 6.92 -15.49
C PHE A 384 -14.74 5.98 -15.85
N PRO A 385 -15.74 6.41 -16.65
CA PRO A 385 -16.78 5.51 -17.16
C PRO A 385 -16.17 4.45 -18.07
N SER A 386 -16.83 3.29 -18.22
CA SER A 386 -16.29 2.14 -18.95
C SER A 386 -15.79 2.45 -20.37
N GLY A 387 -16.43 3.39 -21.08
CA GLY A 387 -16.04 3.81 -22.43
C GLY A 387 -14.83 4.77 -22.50
N ALA A 388 -14.39 5.32 -21.37
CA ALA A 388 -13.24 6.25 -21.30
C ALA A 388 -11.93 5.56 -20.86
N ARG A 389 -12.00 4.28 -20.47
CA ARG A 389 -10.86 3.47 -20.05
C ARG A 389 -10.18 2.88 -21.27
N SER A 390 -8.86 2.96 -21.34
CA SER A 390 -8.12 2.33 -22.44
C SER A 390 -8.10 0.81 -22.27
N ALA A 391 -8.04 0.08 -23.38
CA ALA A 391 -7.94 -1.37 -23.34
C ALA A 391 -6.66 -1.85 -22.62
N LYS A 392 -5.57 -1.06 -22.69
CA LYS A 392 -4.32 -1.35 -21.98
C LYS A 392 -4.49 -1.28 -20.46
N GLU A 393 -5.15 -0.24 -19.94
CA GLU A 393 -5.41 -0.08 -18.51
C GLU A 393 -6.30 -1.22 -17.99
N VAL A 394 -7.40 -1.51 -18.69
CA VAL A 394 -8.32 -2.58 -18.30
C VAL A 394 -7.64 -3.94 -18.30
N ARG A 395 -6.80 -4.25 -19.30
CA ARG A 395 -6.04 -5.50 -19.32
C ARG A 395 -5.01 -5.58 -18.20
N SER A 396 -4.22 -4.53 -18.00
CA SER A 396 -3.16 -4.51 -16.97
C SER A 396 -3.76 -4.71 -15.58
N TRP A 397 -4.83 -3.97 -15.26
CA TRP A 397 -5.57 -4.06 -14.00
C TRP A 397 -6.22 -5.43 -13.80
N ASN A 398 -6.85 -6.01 -14.82
CA ASN A 398 -7.45 -7.35 -14.73
C ASN A 398 -6.42 -8.46 -14.57
N HIS A 399 -5.21 -8.31 -15.13
CA HIS A 399 -4.19 -9.35 -15.13
C HIS A 399 -3.45 -9.46 -13.79
N HIS A 400 -3.22 -8.35 -13.09
CA HIS A 400 -2.43 -8.34 -11.85
C HIS A 400 -3.33 -8.42 -10.61
N ILE A 401 -3.89 -7.30 -10.15
CA ILE A 401 -4.64 -7.23 -8.90
C ILE A 401 -5.84 -6.29 -9.10
N PRO A 402 -7.02 -6.81 -9.47
CA PRO A 402 -8.18 -5.98 -9.82
C PRO A 402 -8.94 -5.45 -8.58
N ILE A 403 -8.25 -4.66 -7.77
CA ILE A 403 -8.78 -3.91 -6.63
C ILE A 403 -8.84 -2.42 -6.97
N THR A 404 -9.57 -1.62 -6.20
CA THR A 404 -9.58 -0.16 -6.36
C THR A 404 -9.56 0.56 -5.02
N ALA A 405 -8.93 1.74 -4.97
CA ALA A 405 -8.87 2.57 -3.77
C ALA A 405 -10.28 2.86 -3.21
N VAL A 406 -11.21 3.23 -4.09
CA VAL A 406 -12.56 3.64 -3.70
C VAL A 406 -13.44 2.46 -3.30
N ARG A 407 -13.60 1.46 -4.19
CA ARG A 407 -14.54 0.36 -3.91
C ARG A 407 -13.98 -0.64 -2.91
N THR A 408 -12.70 -0.99 -3.01
CA THR A 408 -12.09 -2.02 -2.15
C THR A 408 -11.79 -1.47 -0.76
N PHE A 409 -11.21 -0.28 -0.65
CA PHE A 409 -10.72 0.27 0.63
C PHE A 409 -11.57 1.42 1.17
N GLY A 410 -12.65 1.80 0.47
CA GLY A 410 -13.53 2.88 0.92
C GLY A 410 -12.80 4.21 1.06
N LEU A 411 -11.80 4.47 0.21
CA LEU A 411 -11.12 5.76 0.13
C LEU A 411 -11.96 6.75 -0.68
N SER A 412 -11.95 8.01 -0.28
CA SER A 412 -12.71 9.07 -0.92
C SER A 412 -11.90 9.84 -1.95
N ASP A 413 -12.49 10.03 -3.13
CA ASP A 413 -11.95 10.89 -4.19
C ASP A 413 -12.43 12.35 -4.07
N THR A 414 -13.14 12.68 -2.99
CA THR A 414 -13.70 14.02 -2.75
C THR A 414 -13.38 14.57 -1.36
N GLU A 415 -13.17 13.70 -0.37
CA GLU A 415 -12.70 14.13 0.95
C GLU A 415 -11.20 14.40 0.87
N LEU A 416 -10.78 15.52 1.46
CA LEU A 416 -9.38 15.90 1.53
C LEU A 416 -8.64 15.01 2.53
N ALA A 417 -7.39 14.67 2.22
CA ALA A 417 -6.54 13.99 3.19
C ALA A 417 -6.15 14.97 4.31
N ASP A 418 -6.19 14.52 5.57
CA ASP A 418 -5.67 15.30 6.71
C ASP A 418 -4.15 15.29 6.73
N LEU A 419 -3.55 16.08 5.83
CA LEU A 419 -2.09 16.14 5.67
C LEU A 419 -1.37 16.61 6.93
N ALA A 420 -2.03 17.40 7.78
CA ALA A 420 -1.43 17.86 9.04
C ALA A 420 -1.22 16.69 9.99
N GLY A 421 -2.22 15.83 10.18
CA GLY A 421 -2.07 14.61 10.98
C GLY A 421 -1.08 13.61 10.38
N LEU A 422 -1.06 13.47 9.05
CA LEU A 422 -0.29 12.45 8.33
C LEU A 422 1.19 12.80 8.14
N LEU A 423 1.55 14.08 8.18
CA LEU A 423 2.93 14.54 8.03
C LEU A 423 3.58 14.90 9.38
N THR A 424 2.84 14.82 10.50
CA THR A 424 3.32 15.20 11.85
C THR A 424 3.83 14.03 12.68
N THR A 425 4.22 12.91 12.06
CA THR A 425 4.97 11.90 12.81
C THR A 425 6.35 12.46 13.16
N GLU A 426 6.51 12.85 14.42
CA GLU A 426 7.79 13.14 15.06
C GLU A 426 8.74 11.95 14.87
N ALA A 427 9.42 11.88 13.73
CA ALA A 427 10.53 10.96 13.49
C ALA A 427 11.79 11.37 14.27
N ASN A 428 11.62 12.21 15.30
CA ASN A 428 12.66 12.84 16.11
C ASN A 428 13.49 11.82 16.89
N ASP A 429 12.90 10.65 17.17
CA ASP A 429 13.56 9.56 17.91
C ASP A 429 14.22 8.51 16.99
N ILE A 430 14.30 8.77 15.68
CA ILE A 430 15.02 7.92 14.72
C ILE A 430 16.38 8.54 14.43
N GLU A 431 17.42 7.86 14.87
CA GLU A 431 18.81 8.26 14.60
C GLU A 431 19.34 7.56 13.34
N ALA A 432 20.05 8.31 12.51
CA ALA A 432 20.79 7.76 11.39
C ALA A 432 21.86 6.76 11.88
N PRO A 433 22.01 5.59 11.23
CA PRO A 433 23.14 4.69 11.51
C PRO A 433 24.47 5.39 11.27
N LYS A 434 25.47 5.02 12.06
CA LYS A 434 26.85 5.44 11.85
C LYS A 434 27.55 4.35 11.04
N PHE A 435 28.00 4.72 9.85
CA PHE A 435 28.69 3.78 8.96
C PHE A 435 30.20 3.93 9.07
N HIS A 436 30.89 2.79 9.03
CA HIS A 436 32.32 2.66 9.08
C HIS A 436 32.79 1.83 7.88
N SER A 437 33.87 2.29 7.23
CA SER A 437 34.49 1.59 6.10
C SER A 437 35.42 0.47 6.58
N ASP A 438 35.07 -0.20 7.68
CA ASP A 438 35.92 -1.19 8.32
C ASP A 438 36.33 -2.29 7.33
N ALA A 439 37.56 -2.77 7.46
CA ALA A 439 38.06 -3.85 6.63
C ALA A 439 37.22 -5.12 6.86
N LEU A 440 36.86 -5.76 5.75
CA LEU A 440 36.25 -7.09 5.76
C LEU A 440 37.24 -8.10 6.37
N THR A 441 36.77 -8.93 7.28
CA THR A 441 37.39 -10.15 7.78
C THR A 441 37.44 -11.24 6.69
N ASP A 442 38.33 -12.22 6.83
CA ASP A 442 38.49 -13.33 5.85
C ASP A 442 37.19 -14.11 5.60
N PHE A 443 36.28 -14.12 6.58
CA PHE A 443 34.96 -14.74 6.51
C PHE A 443 34.00 -14.05 5.53
N GLU A 444 34.18 -12.75 5.29
CA GLU A 444 33.35 -11.97 4.37
C GLU A 444 33.80 -12.16 2.90
N LEU A 445 34.82 -12.98 2.64
CA LEU A 445 35.31 -13.33 1.30
C LEU A 445 34.75 -14.65 0.75
N GLU A 446 33.92 -15.37 1.53
CA GLU A 446 33.37 -16.69 1.15
C GLU A 446 32.32 -16.63 0.02
N CYS A 447 31.93 -15.44 -0.44
CA CYS A 447 30.94 -15.29 -1.50
C CYS A 447 31.52 -15.54 -2.91
N PRO A 448 31.00 -16.54 -3.66
CA PRO A 448 31.46 -16.83 -5.02
C PRO A 448 31.26 -15.63 -5.96
N ALA A 449 32.25 -15.37 -6.81
CA ALA A 449 32.27 -14.20 -7.70
C ALA A 449 31.02 -14.08 -8.58
N ARG A 450 30.45 -15.20 -9.05
CA ARG A 450 29.23 -15.19 -9.87
C ARG A 450 27.97 -14.69 -9.15
N ILE A 451 27.94 -14.79 -7.82
CA ILE A 451 26.82 -14.29 -6.99
C ILE A 451 27.02 -12.80 -6.71
N ARG A 452 28.26 -12.35 -6.58
CA ARG A 452 28.61 -10.91 -6.48
C ARG A 452 28.41 -10.18 -7.80
N GLN A 453 28.69 -10.86 -8.90
CA GLN A 453 28.56 -10.35 -10.26
C GLN A 453 27.57 -11.23 -11.05
N PRO A 454 26.28 -11.21 -10.67
CA PRO A 454 25.25 -11.97 -11.36
C PRO A 454 25.04 -11.43 -12.78
N ASP A 455 24.56 -12.28 -13.69
CA ASP A 455 24.12 -11.82 -15.00
C ASP A 455 22.91 -10.89 -14.83
N ARG A 456 23.05 -9.65 -15.31
CA ARG A 456 22.02 -8.59 -15.22
C ARG A 456 21.26 -8.40 -16.51
N SER A 457 21.56 -9.23 -17.52
CA SER A 457 20.80 -9.23 -18.75
C SER A 457 19.35 -9.61 -18.45
N PRO A 458 18.36 -8.90 -19.02
CA PRO A 458 16.96 -9.29 -18.87
C PRO A 458 16.77 -10.76 -19.24
N ALA A 459 15.95 -11.48 -18.46
CA ALA A 459 15.58 -12.84 -18.79
C ALA A 459 14.78 -12.85 -20.12
N ASN A 460 15.49 -13.09 -21.24
CA ASN A 460 15.02 -13.19 -22.63
C ASN A 460 14.65 -11.88 -23.37
N THR A 461 15.59 -11.42 -24.20
CA THR A 461 15.37 -10.97 -25.59
C THR A 461 15.20 -12.16 -26.55
N ARG A 462 14.47 -13.21 -26.15
CA ARG A 462 14.00 -14.24 -27.09
C ARG A 462 12.58 -13.88 -27.46
N GLY A 463 12.43 -13.40 -28.69
CA GLY A 463 11.22 -12.80 -29.21
C GLY A 463 10.01 -13.72 -29.14
N ASP A 464 8.88 -13.07 -28.91
CA ASP A 464 7.60 -13.37 -29.54
C ASP A 464 7.21 -12.17 -30.41
#